data_AF-A0A6L3X259-F1
#
_entry.id   AF-A0A6L3X259-F1
#
_cell.length_a   1.000
_cell.length_b   1.000
_cell.length_c   1.000
_cell.angle_alpha   90.00
_cell.angle_beta   90.00
_cell.angle_gamma   90.00
#
_symmetry.space_group_name_H-M   'P 1'
#
loop_
_entity.id
_entity.type
_entity.pdbx_description
1 polymer ?
#
loop_
_entity_poly.entity_id
_entity_poly.type
_entity_poly.pdbx_seq_one_letter_code
_entity_poly.pdbx_strand_id
1 'polypeptide(L)' 'MLNPLPLSQWLSAPRPDDTPVAWQDDHLWTLGDLRHDVTQLVDTLRREDGERWALCIENGYLFIVAL' A
#
# COMPACT_ATOMS: atom_id res chain seq x y z
N MET A 1 -13.14 -18.22 -11.86
CA MET A 1 -11.95 -17.34 -11.94
C MET A 1 -12.14 -16.25 -10.90
N LEU A 2 -11.16 -16.04 -10.03
CA LEU A 2 -11.16 -14.89 -9.12
C LEU A 2 -10.73 -13.67 -9.92
N ASN A 3 -11.66 -12.73 -10.15
CA ASN A 3 -11.30 -11.44 -10.71
C ASN A 3 -10.59 -10.65 -9.61
N PRO A 4 -9.32 -10.25 -9.81
CA PRO A 4 -8.64 -9.40 -8.84
C PRO A 4 -9.38 -8.08 -8.71
N LEU A 5 -9.40 -7.53 -7.49
CA LEU A 5 -9.96 -6.21 -7.26
C LEU A 5 -9.17 -5.16 -8.06
N PRO A 6 -9.83 -4.14 -8.62
CA PRO A 6 -9.15 -2.95 -9.12
C PRO A 6 -8.25 -2.33 -8.04
N LEU A 7 -7.12 -1.73 -8.43
CA LEU A 7 -6.16 -1.10 -7.51
C LEU A 7 -6.83 -0.09 -6.56
N SER A 8 -7.74 0.73 -7.09
CA SER A 8 -8.52 1.72 -6.32
C SER A 8 -9.40 1.11 -5.23
N GLN A 9 -9.65 -0.20 -5.27
CA GLN A 9 -10.45 -0.93 -4.28
C GLN A 9 -9.59 -1.72 -3.29
N TRP A 10 -8.27 -1.77 -3.44
CA TRP A 10 -7.42 -2.58 -2.58
C TRP A 10 -7.49 -2.13 -1.12
N LEU A 11 -7.47 -0.81 -0.89
CA LEU A 11 -7.55 -0.20 0.44
C LEU A 11 -8.99 -0.13 0.98
N SER A 12 -10.00 0.00 0.12
CA SER A 12 -11.40 0.16 0.54
C SER A 12 -12.19 -1.15 0.60
N ALA A 13 -11.59 -2.27 0.21
CA ALA A 13 -12.21 -3.58 0.28
C ALA A 13 -12.70 -3.90 1.72
N PRO A 14 -13.89 -4.52 1.89
CA PRO A 14 -14.45 -4.88 3.19
C PRO A 14 -13.74 -6.12 3.77
N ARG A 15 -12.42 -6.01 3.93
CA ARG A 15 -11.54 -7.01 4.52
C ARG A 15 -11.08 -6.52 5.90
N PRO A 16 -10.96 -7.42 6.89
CA PRO A 16 -10.41 -7.10 8.20
C PRO A 16 -9.03 -6.46 8.13
N ASP A 17 -8.71 -5.55 9.06
CA ASP A 17 -7.41 -4.88 9.10
C ASP A 17 -6.25 -5.85 9.35
N ASP A 18 -6.47 -6.92 10.12
CA ASP A 18 -5.49 -7.97 10.40
C ASP A 18 -5.23 -8.92 9.21
N THR A 19 -5.90 -8.71 8.06
CA THR A 19 -5.66 -9.50 6.85
C THR A 19 -4.21 -9.35 6.40
N PRO A 20 -3.43 -10.44 6.31
CA PRO A 20 -2.04 -10.35 5.83
C PRO A 20 -1.98 -9.96 4.35
N VAL A 21 -1.10 -9.03 3.99
CA VAL A 21 -0.92 -8.56 2.61
C VAL A 21 0.50 -8.72 2.08
N ALA A 22 1.51 -8.73 2.95
CA ALA A 22 2.90 -8.97 2.60
C ALA A 22 3.64 -9.58 3.80
N TRP A 23 4.77 -10.23 3.54
CA TRP A 23 5.68 -10.73 4.56
C TRP A 23 7.12 -10.58 4.10
N GLN A 24 8.04 -10.46 5.05
CA GLN A 24 9.48 -10.52 4.83
C GLN A 24 10.13 -11.12 6.06
N ASP A 25 10.79 -12.27 5.90
CA ASP A 25 11.32 -13.06 7.01
C ASP A 25 10.24 -13.32 8.08
N ASP A 26 10.45 -12.85 9.31
CA ASP A 26 9.51 -12.98 10.43
C ASP A 26 8.51 -11.81 10.54
N HIS A 27 8.62 -10.82 9.65
CA HIS A 27 7.74 -9.65 9.66
C HIS A 27 6.54 -9.84 8.73
N LEU A 28 5.36 -9.50 9.25
CA LEU A 28 4.09 -9.58 8.54
C LEU A 28 3.46 -8.19 8.47
N TRP A 29 3.08 -7.76 7.28
CA TRP A 29 2.27 -6.56 7.09
C TRP A 29 0.82 -6.94 6.87
N THR A 30 -0.04 -6.22 7.54
CA THR A 30 -1.49 -6.37 7.48
C THR A 30 -2.11 -5.31 6.56
N LEU A 31 -3.38 -5.49 6.22
CA LEU A 31 -4.14 -4.52 5.44
C LEU A 31 -4.29 -3.20 6.21
N GLY A 32 -4.37 -3.25 7.53
CA GLY A 32 -4.34 -2.07 8.41
C GLY A 32 -3.04 -1.29 8.26
N ASP A 33 -1.89 -1.99 8.27
CA ASP A 33 -0.58 -1.36 8.05
C ASP A 33 -0.51 -0.70 6.67
N LEU A 34 -0.92 -1.42 5.62
CA LEU A 34 -0.94 -0.88 4.27
C LEU A 34 -1.83 0.38 4.14
N ARG A 35 -3.03 0.38 4.74
CA ARG A 35 -3.93 1.55 4.75
C ARG A 35 -3.29 2.73 5.47
N HIS A 36 -2.61 2.47 6.58
CA HIS A 36 -1.92 3.48 7.37
C HIS A 36 -0.76 4.09 6.59
N ASP A 37 0.13 3.26 6.06
CA ASP A 37 1.36 3.68 5.39
C ASP A 37 1.05 4.44 4.08
N VAL A 38 0.05 4.00 3.30
CA VAL A 38 -0.41 4.75 2.12
C VAL A 38 -0.93 6.12 2.52
N THR A 39 -1.70 6.22 3.61
CA THR A 39 -2.24 7.49 4.08
C THR A 39 -1.12 8.45 4.46
N GLN A 40 -0.11 7.96 5.20
CA GLN A 40 1.08 8.75 5.55
C GLN A 40 1.86 9.22 4.33
N LEU A 41 2.06 8.34 3.34
CA LEU A 41 2.76 8.69 2.10
C LEU A 41 1.98 9.76 1.32
N VAL A 42 0.67 9.58 1.13
CA VAL A 42 -0.19 10.54 0.42
C VAL A 42 -0.16 11.91 1.10
N ASP A 43 -0.25 11.96 2.44
CA ASP A 43 -0.17 13.22 3.18
C ASP A 43 1.20 13.89 3.05
N THR A 44 2.26 13.12 2.83
CA THR A 44 3.61 13.64 2.56
C THR A 44 3.70 14.19 1.14
N LEU A 45 3.32 13.41 0.13
CA LEU A 45 3.38 13.80 -1.27
C LEU A 45 2.50 15.01 -1.59
N ARG A 46 1.35 15.17 -0.90
CA ARG A 46 0.47 16.34 -1.04
C ARG A 46 1.12 17.67 -0.63
N ARG A 47 2.21 17.64 0.13
CA ARG A 47 2.95 18.85 0.54
C ARG A 47 4.00 19.27 -0.49
N GLU A 48 4.25 18.43 -1.49
CA GLU A 48 5.23 18.66 -2.54
C GLU A 48 4.53 19.14 -3.82
N ASP A 49 5.15 20.05 -4.57
CA ASP A 49 4.58 20.60 -5.81
C ASP A 49 4.64 19.63 -7.01
N GLY A 50 5.00 18.35 -6.78
CA GLY A 50 5.24 17.34 -7.81
C GLY A 50 4.01 16.50 -8.16
N GLU A 51 3.69 16.40 -9.46
CA GLU A 51 2.55 15.59 -9.94
C GLU A 51 2.90 14.11 -10.22
N ARG A 52 4.18 13.78 -10.43
CA ARG A 52 4.63 12.43 -10.83
C ARG A 52 5.89 12.05 -10.09
N TRP A 53 5.90 10.83 -9.56
CA TRP A 53 6.99 10.31 -8.73
C TRP A 53 7.56 9.06 -9.39
N ALA A 54 8.87 9.04 -9.60
CA ALA A 54 9.56 7.82 -10.00
C ALA A 54 9.79 6.95 -8.75
N LEU A 55 9.43 5.66 -8.84
CA LEU A 55 9.61 4.72 -7.75
C LEU A 55 10.91 3.93 -7.95
N CYS A 56 11.87 4.12 -7.05
CA CYS A 56 13.13 3.38 -7.00
C CYS A 56 13.21 2.59 -5.69
N ILE A 57 12.44 1.51 -5.60
CA ILE A 57 12.22 0.76 -4.36
C ILE A 57 12.44 -0.72 -4.63
N GLU A 58 13.31 -1.37 -3.84
CA GLU A 58 13.56 -2.81 -3.92
C GLU A 58 12.58 -3.63 -3.08
N ASN A 59 12.08 -3.05 -1.99
CA ASN A 59 11.15 -3.71 -1.08
C ASN A 59 9.74 -3.77 -1.69
N GLY A 60 9.21 -4.97 -1.88
CA GLY A 60 7.90 -5.19 -2.51
C GLY A 60 6.72 -4.61 -1.73
N TYR A 61 6.79 -4.59 -0.40
CA TYR A 61 5.74 -3.95 0.42
C TYR A 61 5.73 -2.44 0.21
N LEU A 62 6.89 -1.79 0.33
CA LEU A 62 7.02 -0.35 0.10
C LEU A 62 6.66 0.06 -1.34
N PHE A 63 6.91 -0.83 -2.32
CA PHE A 63 6.44 -0.61 -3.69
C PHE A 63 4.91 -0.53 -3.76
N ILE A 64 4.19 -1.44 -3.08
CA ILE A 64 2.73 -1.44 -3.04
C ILE A 64 2.18 -0.22 -2.29
N VAL A 65 2.85 0.23 -1.22
CA VAL A 65 2.50 1.47 -0.51
C VAL A 65 2.53 2.69 -1.43
N ALA A 66 3.40 2.69 -2.45
CA ALA A 66 3.62 3.82 -3.33
C ALA A 66 2.84 3.79 -4.66
N LEU A 67 1.97 2.79 -4.88
CA LEU A 67 1.12 2.65 -6.08
C LEU A 67 -0.19 3.43 -5.98
#